data_AF-A0A6B0XP41-F1
#
_entry.id   AF-A0A6B0XP41-F1
#
_cell.length_a   1.000
_cell.length_b   1.000
_cell.length_c   1.000
_cell.angle_alpha   90.00
_cell.angle_beta   90.00
_cell.angle_gamma   90.00
#
_symmetry.space_group_name_H-M   'P 1'
#
loop_
_entity.id
_entity.type
_entity.pdbx_description
1 polymer ?
#
loop_
_entity_poly.entity_id
_entity_poly.type
_entity_poly.pdbx_seq_one_letter_code
_entity_poly.pdbx_strand_id
1 'polypeptide(L)'
;MISHRHRCIYVKVPKCASTTILDWFADHGGGWHSYRPDWYGGLLAERGRDLARLINLYPDYFTFSFVRNPYARFVSIWRHARRVAASRTRLSADWPGPERYGSLGEFAELCSELRADFKDRWGRDARDFFRANAGREYGPDGIALRYLRFVVIHMPPQTDFLPDCNPDLLFGVRRVNADPLSFLGGVETMDVDFAQLAARLGLPDDRLPVRNASGMGDGCWADHYDAAARRLVEDLYAEDLAFTGCTFNGARPAVATRVPRAGAPPRGTRRRSPRTLPARAWRRLTALEIMAEERLVRWPAAVRLFRPFRVLRGFPR
;
A
#
# COMPACT_ATOMS: atom_id res chain seq x y z
N MET A 1 -5.10 -1.23 -4.75
CA MET A 1 -5.93 -1.95 -5.74
C MET A 1 -7.33 -1.38 -5.67
N ILE A 2 -8.03 -1.31 -6.80
CA ILE A 2 -9.45 -0.92 -6.86
C ILE A 2 -10.24 -2.01 -7.58
N SER A 3 -11.35 -2.46 -7.01
CA SER A 3 -12.28 -3.40 -7.64
C SER A 3 -13.63 -2.74 -7.82
N HIS A 4 -13.99 -2.39 -9.05
CA HIS A 4 -15.31 -1.83 -9.37
C HIS A 4 -16.42 -2.86 -9.20
N ARG A 5 -16.14 -4.14 -9.50
CA ARG A 5 -17.08 -5.25 -9.32
C ARG A 5 -17.56 -5.37 -7.87
N HIS A 6 -16.62 -5.28 -6.93
CA HIS A 6 -16.89 -5.39 -5.49
C HIS A 6 -16.99 -4.02 -4.81
N ARG A 7 -16.89 -2.93 -5.59
CA ARG A 7 -16.88 -1.53 -5.14
C ARG A 7 -15.98 -1.31 -3.93
N CYS A 8 -14.73 -1.77 -4.02
CA CYS A 8 -13.78 -1.67 -2.91
C CYS A 8 -12.40 -1.18 -3.35
N ILE A 9 -11.66 -0.59 -2.41
CA ILE A 9 -10.28 -0.14 -2.58
C ILE A 9 -9.43 -0.75 -1.48
N TYR A 10 -8.39 -1.48 -1.87
CA TYR A 10 -7.36 -1.96 -0.95
C TYR A 10 -6.20 -0.97 -0.89
N VAL A 11 -5.99 -0.38 0.29
CA VAL A 11 -4.82 0.43 0.65
C VAL A 11 -3.69 -0.52 1.03
N LYS A 12 -2.58 -0.45 0.31
CA LYS A 12 -1.46 -1.37 0.50
C LYS A 12 -0.49 -0.83 1.54
N VAL A 13 -0.28 -1.58 2.61
CA VAL A 13 0.83 -1.36 3.55
C VAL A 13 1.95 -2.36 3.24
N PRO A 14 3.19 -1.90 2.94
CA PRO A 14 4.27 -2.82 2.60
C PRO A 14 4.55 -3.83 3.72
N LYS A 15 4.79 -5.08 3.33
CA LYS A 15 5.11 -6.20 4.24
C LYS A 15 3.98 -6.61 5.20
N CYS A 16 2.74 -6.19 4.95
CA CYS A 16 1.55 -6.59 5.68
C CYS A 16 0.67 -7.57 4.86
N ALA A 17 1.30 -8.62 4.33
CA ALA A 17 0.68 -9.67 3.51
C ALA A 17 -0.12 -9.19 2.27
N SER A 18 0.19 -8.00 1.76
CA SER A 18 -0.48 -7.44 0.59
C SER A 18 -0.42 -8.30 -0.67
N THR A 19 0.67 -9.04 -0.90
CA THR A 19 0.77 -9.93 -2.07
C THR A 19 -0.32 -11.00 -2.02
N THR A 20 -0.61 -11.54 -0.83
CA THR A 20 -1.67 -12.54 -0.62
C THR A 20 -3.05 -11.97 -0.99
N ILE A 21 -3.38 -10.77 -0.50
CA ILE A 21 -4.63 -10.09 -0.85
C ILE A 21 -4.72 -9.80 -2.34
N LEU A 22 -3.65 -9.25 -2.95
CA LEU A 22 -3.63 -8.88 -4.36
C LEU A 22 -3.72 -10.08 -5.30
N ASP A 23 -3.14 -11.23 -4.93
CA ASP A 23 -3.24 -12.46 -5.69
C ASP A 23 -4.63 -13.07 -5.57
N TRP A 24 -5.21 -13.10 -4.35
CA TRP A 24 -6.58 -13.57 -4.17
C TRP A 24 -7.57 -12.77 -5.04
N PHE A 25 -7.45 -11.44 -5.08
CA PHE A 25 -8.29 -10.59 -5.92
C PHE A 25 -8.00 -10.76 -7.43
N ALA A 26 -6.78 -11.09 -7.82
CA ALA A 26 -6.48 -11.42 -9.22
C ALA A 26 -7.13 -12.74 -9.64
N ASP A 27 -7.13 -13.73 -8.75
CA ASP A 27 -7.67 -15.07 -8.99
C ASP A 27 -9.22 -15.07 -8.95
N HIS A 28 -9.85 -14.32 -8.03
CA HIS A 28 -11.30 -14.39 -7.77
C HIS A 28 -12.08 -13.12 -8.17
N GLY A 29 -11.41 -11.99 -8.35
CA GLY A 29 -12.05 -10.69 -8.62
C GLY A 29 -12.59 -10.52 -10.04
N GLY A 30 -12.33 -11.46 -10.97
CA GLY A 30 -12.84 -11.40 -12.36
C GLY A 30 -11.86 -10.90 -13.41
N GLY A 31 -10.54 -10.96 -13.15
CA GLY A 31 -9.49 -10.53 -14.09
C GLY A 31 -8.64 -9.37 -13.53
N TRP A 32 -7.86 -8.70 -14.37
CA TRP A 32 -6.93 -7.59 -14.02
C TRP A 32 -7.66 -6.33 -13.48
N HIS A 33 -8.48 -6.46 -12.43
CA HIS A 33 -9.09 -5.36 -11.67
C HIS A 33 -8.15 -4.89 -10.57
N SER A 34 -6.90 -4.75 -10.95
CA SER A 34 -5.89 -4.18 -10.09
C SER A 34 -5.17 -3.19 -10.97
N TYR A 35 -5.34 -1.90 -10.68
CA TYR A 35 -4.19 -1.02 -10.75
C TYR A 35 -3.11 -1.70 -9.89
N ARG A 36 -2.26 -2.50 -10.55
CA ARG A 36 -0.95 -2.93 -10.06
C ARG A 36 -0.04 -1.84 -10.58
N PRO A 37 0.07 -0.66 -9.92
CA PRO A 37 1.00 0.35 -10.38
C PRO A 37 2.33 -0.35 -10.57
N ASP A 38 2.99 -0.19 -11.70
CA ASP A 38 4.31 -0.76 -11.97
C ASP A 38 5.20 -0.56 -10.75
N TRP A 39 5.27 -1.59 -9.90
CA TRP A 39 5.82 -1.44 -8.54
C TRP A 39 7.34 -1.19 -8.60
N TYR A 40 7.91 -1.39 -9.79
CA TYR A 40 9.30 -1.25 -10.16
C TYR A 40 9.59 -0.03 -11.07
N GLY A 41 8.56 0.67 -11.58
CA GLY A 41 8.71 1.77 -12.54
C GLY A 41 8.84 3.16 -11.92
N GLY A 42 7.93 3.56 -11.01
CA GLY A 42 7.89 4.92 -10.41
C GLY A 42 8.26 5.00 -8.92
N LEU A 43 8.59 6.18 -8.40
CA LEU A 43 8.83 6.37 -6.96
C LEU A 43 7.52 6.19 -6.17
N LEU A 44 7.59 5.77 -4.90
CA LEU A 44 6.41 5.58 -4.02
C LEU A 44 5.49 6.81 -4.01
N ALA A 45 6.13 7.97 -4.02
CA ALA A 45 5.61 9.31 -4.26
C ALA A 45 4.61 9.51 -5.41
N GLU A 46 4.69 8.75 -6.50
CA GLU A 46 3.75 8.86 -7.63
C GLU A 46 2.55 7.92 -7.43
N ARG A 47 2.81 6.74 -6.86
CA ARG A 47 1.81 5.68 -6.61
C ARG A 47 0.84 6.02 -5.48
N GLY A 48 1.35 6.67 -4.43
CA GLY A 48 0.54 7.14 -3.33
C GLY A 48 -0.46 8.22 -3.76
N ARG A 49 -0.02 9.13 -4.63
CA ARG A 49 -0.89 10.19 -5.16
C ARG A 49 -2.04 9.64 -6.01
N ASP A 50 -1.80 8.58 -6.78
CA ASP A 50 -2.87 7.91 -7.53
C ASP A 50 -3.87 7.22 -6.60
N LEU A 51 -3.40 6.53 -5.55
CA LEU A 51 -4.29 5.93 -4.55
C LEU A 51 -5.17 6.99 -3.86
N ALA A 52 -4.59 8.12 -3.47
CA ALA A 52 -5.32 9.23 -2.88
C ALA A 52 -6.37 9.83 -3.85
N ARG A 53 -6.00 9.97 -5.12
CA ARG A 53 -6.95 10.39 -6.17
C ARG A 53 -8.09 9.40 -6.33
N LEU A 54 -7.81 8.09 -6.34
CA LEU A 54 -8.84 7.06 -6.43
C LEU A 54 -9.82 7.11 -5.25
N ILE A 55 -9.32 7.24 -4.01
CA ILE A 55 -10.17 7.38 -2.82
C ILE A 55 -11.07 8.61 -2.92
N ASN A 56 -10.56 9.72 -3.46
CA ASN A 56 -11.37 10.93 -3.69
C ASN A 56 -12.39 10.79 -4.83
N LEU A 57 -12.08 10.01 -5.88
CA LEU A 57 -12.97 9.81 -7.04
C LEU A 57 -14.10 8.83 -6.75
N TYR A 58 -13.89 7.88 -5.84
CA TYR A 58 -14.86 6.86 -5.46
C TYR A 58 -15.15 6.90 -3.95
N PRO A 59 -15.74 8.00 -3.45
CA PRO A 59 -15.97 8.19 -2.02
C PRO A 59 -16.97 7.19 -1.42
N ASP A 60 -17.68 6.44 -2.26
CA ASP A 60 -18.69 5.44 -1.91
C ASP A 60 -18.18 3.99 -2.04
N TYR A 61 -16.87 3.80 -2.21
CA TYR A 61 -16.24 2.48 -2.25
C TYR A 61 -15.79 2.04 -0.86
N PHE A 62 -15.93 0.76 -0.57
CA PHE A 62 -15.45 0.16 0.67
C PHE A 62 -13.92 0.15 0.69
N THR A 63 -13.30 0.93 1.57
CA THR A 63 -11.84 1.02 1.66
C THR A 63 -11.30 0.15 2.79
N PHE A 64 -10.29 -0.67 2.54
CA PHE A 64 -9.71 -1.53 3.56
C PHE A 64 -8.20 -1.67 3.47
N SER A 65 -7.58 -2.11 4.58
CA SER A 65 -6.14 -2.37 4.66
C SER A 65 -5.83 -3.50 5.65
N PHE A 66 -4.57 -3.93 5.68
CA PHE A 66 -4.03 -4.83 6.70
C PHE A 66 -2.75 -4.25 7.28
N VAL A 67 -2.58 -4.36 8.60
CA VAL A 67 -1.38 -3.97 9.35
C VAL A 67 -0.77 -5.19 10.03
N ARG A 68 0.47 -5.05 10.49
CA ARG A 68 1.24 -6.10 11.14
C ARG A 68 1.88 -5.55 12.41
N ASN A 69 2.21 -6.40 13.37
CA ASN A 69 3.09 -6.04 14.47
C ASN A 69 4.36 -5.35 13.91
N PRO A 70 4.69 -4.10 14.34
CA PRO A 70 5.79 -3.34 13.76
C PRO A 70 7.15 -4.03 13.84
N TYR A 71 7.45 -4.74 14.94
CA TYR A 71 8.69 -5.48 15.11
C TYR A 71 8.81 -6.63 14.10
N ALA A 72 7.73 -7.41 13.93
CA ALA A 72 7.69 -8.50 12.97
C ALA A 72 7.73 -7.98 11.51
N ARG A 73 7.10 -6.82 11.25
CA ARG A 73 7.17 -6.14 9.96
C ARG A 73 8.60 -5.71 9.65
N PHE A 74 9.32 -5.13 10.61
CA PHE A 74 10.70 -4.69 10.41
C PHE A 74 11.65 -5.84 10.05
N VAL A 75 11.59 -6.96 10.77
CA VAL A 75 12.35 -8.18 10.42
C VAL A 75 11.99 -8.68 9.01
N SER A 76 10.72 -8.57 8.61
CA SER A 76 10.28 -8.91 7.26
C SER A 76 10.87 -8.01 6.18
N ILE A 77 11.04 -6.70 6.46
CA ILE A 77 11.70 -5.74 5.57
C ILE A 77 13.18 -6.11 5.42
N TRP A 78 13.89 -6.30 6.53
CA TRP A 78 15.32 -6.65 6.56
C TRP A 78 15.62 -7.92 5.75
N ARG A 79 14.93 -9.03 6.05
CA ARG A 79 15.11 -10.30 5.32
C ARG A 79 14.80 -10.17 3.83
N HIS A 80 13.84 -9.32 3.46
CA HIS A 80 13.50 -9.11 2.06
C HIS A 80 14.52 -8.23 1.35
N ALA A 81 15.05 -7.20 1.99
CA ALA A 81 16.15 -6.39 1.45
C ALA A 81 17.36 -7.27 1.13
N ARG A 82 17.76 -8.15 2.06
CA ARG A 82 18.81 -9.15 1.84
C ARG A 82 18.50 -10.09 0.68
N ARG A 83 17.26 -10.60 0.58
CA ARG A 83 16.85 -11.45 -0.55
C ARG A 83 16.94 -10.72 -1.90
N VAL A 84 16.50 -9.46 -1.95
CA VAL A 84 16.55 -8.64 -3.17
C VAL A 84 18.01 -8.36 -3.55
N ALA A 85 18.86 -8.04 -2.59
CA ALA A 85 20.29 -7.88 -2.81
C ALA A 85 20.91 -9.15 -3.40
N ALA A 86 20.68 -10.30 -2.76
CA ALA A 86 21.17 -11.60 -3.22
C ALA A 86 20.66 -12.00 -4.63
N SER A 87 19.44 -11.61 -5.00
CA SER A 87 18.93 -11.90 -6.34
C SER A 87 19.55 -10.98 -7.40
N ARG A 88 19.93 -9.76 -7.03
CA ARG A 88 20.43 -8.74 -7.94
C ARG A 88 21.93 -8.81 -8.15
N THR A 89 22.70 -9.25 -7.14
CA THR A 89 24.12 -9.58 -7.32
C THR A 89 24.34 -10.69 -8.34
N ARG A 90 23.36 -11.59 -8.53
CA ARG A 90 23.35 -12.58 -9.62
C ARG A 90 23.17 -11.98 -11.02
N LEU A 91 22.65 -10.76 -11.10
CA LEU A 91 22.39 -10.05 -12.36
C LEU A 91 23.48 -9.02 -12.69
N SER A 92 24.15 -8.46 -11.68
CA SER A 92 25.21 -7.46 -11.83
C SER A 92 26.12 -7.47 -10.60
N ALA A 93 27.44 -7.50 -10.83
CA ALA A 93 28.45 -7.47 -9.76
C ALA A 93 28.49 -6.12 -9.01
N ASP A 94 27.94 -5.05 -9.59
CA ASP A 94 27.91 -3.71 -8.98
C ASP A 94 26.86 -3.56 -7.87
N TRP A 95 25.98 -4.55 -7.70
CA TRP A 95 24.97 -4.51 -6.65
C TRP A 95 25.59 -4.87 -5.29
N PRO A 96 25.22 -4.16 -4.21
CA PRO A 96 25.66 -4.52 -2.88
C PRO A 96 25.12 -5.92 -2.53
N GLY A 97 25.98 -6.77 -1.98
CA GLY A 97 25.59 -8.10 -1.56
C GLY A 97 24.69 -8.08 -0.31
N PRO A 98 23.99 -9.20 -0.04
CA PRO A 98 23.11 -9.34 1.11
C PRO A 98 23.80 -9.19 2.47
N GLU A 99 25.12 -9.34 2.53
CA GLU A 99 25.97 -9.14 3.70
C GLU A 99 26.05 -7.68 4.14
N ARG A 100 26.00 -6.72 3.21
CA ARG A 100 26.05 -5.27 3.53
C ARG A 100 24.84 -4.73 4.30
N TYR A 101 23.78 -5.52 4.42
CA TYR A 101 22.62 -5.17 5.23
C TYR A 101 22.77 -5.64 6.69
N GLY A 102 23.93 -6.22 7.03
CA GLY A 102 24.34 -6.51 8.40
C GLY A 102 23.35 -7.32 9.24
N SER A 103 23.53 -7.18 10.55
CA SER A 103 22.58 -7.52 11.62
C SER A 103 21.31 -6.67 11.53
N LEU A 104 20.31 -7.00 12.37
CA LEU A 104 19.09 -6.20 12.44
C LEU A 104 19.35 -4.78 12.99
N GLY A 105 20.33 -4.63 13.90
CA GLY A 105 20.72 -3.33 14.47
C GLY A 105 21.32 -2.40 13.43
N GLU A 106 22.31 -2.88 12.66
CA GLU A 106 22.94 -2.12 11.57
C GLU A 106 21.92 -1.74 10.48
N PHE A 107 20.95 -2.62 10.22
CA PHE A 107 19.84 -2.29 9.33
C PHE A 107 18.87 -1.24 9.90
N ALA A 108 18.68 -1.22 11.23
CA ALA A 108 17.87 -0.20 11.91
C ALA A 108 18.55 1.18 11.87
N GLU A 109 19.87 1.24 12.04
CA GLU A 109 20.66 2.47 11.87
C GLU A 109 20.52 3.02 10.44
N LEU A 110 20.74 2.17 9.44
CA LEU A 110 20.52 2.51 8.04
C LEU A 110 19.11 3.06 7.79
N CYS A 111 18.07 2.42 8.35
CA CYS A 111 16.69 2.88 8.20
C CYS A 111 16.44 4.20 8.93
N SER A 112 17.07 4.45 10.07
CA SER A 112 16.99 5.70 10.84
C SER A 112 17.56 6.88 10.02
N GLU A 113 18.74 6.71 9.44
CA GLU A 113 19.34 7.71 8.55
C GLU A 113 18.47 7.98 7.32
N LEU A 114 17.96 6.93 6.68
CA LEU A 114 17.00 7.09 5.56
C LEU A 114 15.73 7.81 6.02
N ARG A 115 15.19 7.51 7.20
CA ARG A 115 13.97 8.17 7.71
C ARG A 115 14.23 9.65 7.96
N ALA A 116 15.39 10.03 8.49
CA ALA A 116 15.76 11.44 8.68
C ALA A 116 15.74 12.22 7.36
N ASP A 117 16.24 11.62 6.27
CA ASP A 117 16.23 12.24 4.95
C ASP A 117 14.86 12.21 4.25
N PHE A 118 14.05 11.18 4.45
CA PHE A 118 12.82 10.98 3.66
C PHE A 118 11.50 11.30 4.36
N LYS A 119 11.44 11.43 5.70
CA LYS A 119 10.17 11.52 6.45
C LYS A 119 9.19 12.59 5.94
N ASP A 120 9.72 13.78 5.64
CA ASP A 120 8.91 14.93 5.22
C ASP A 120 8.82 15.06 3.69
N ARG A 121 9.41 14.11 2.95
CA ARG A 121 9.54 14.17 1.50
C ARG A 121 8.62 13.17 0.84
N TRP A 122 7.71 13.71 0.03
CA TRP A 122 6.79 12.94 -0.79
C TRP A 122 6.80 13.46 -2.22
N GLY A 123 6.12 12.75 -3.13
CA GLY A 123 5.90 13.26 -4.48
C GLY A 123 7.20 13.61 -5.25
N ARG A 124 7.22 14.83 -5.76
CA ARG A 124 8.34 15.38 -6.52
C ARG A 124 9.57 15.57 -5.64
N ASP A 125 9.40 15.97 -4.39
CA ASP A 125 10.50 16.34 -3.50
C ASP A 125 11.35 15.12 -3.14
N ALA A 126 10.71 13.98 -2.82
CA ALA A 126 11.42 12.71 -2.60
C ALA A 126 12.18 12.24 -3.85
N ARG A 127 11.62 12.48 -5.05
CA ARG A 127 12.27 12.11 -6.32
C ARG A 127 13.49 12.95 -6.59
N ASP A 128 13.36 14.24 -6.42
CA ASP A 128 14.42 15.18 -6.74
C ASP A 128 15.57 15.02 -5.74
N PHE A 129 15.25 14.77 -4.45
CA PHE A 129 16.23 14.33 -3.46
C PHE A 129 16.96 13.04 -3.87
N PHE A 130 16.21 11.98 -4.22
CA PHE A 130 16.81 10.70 -4.62
C PHE A 130 17.75 10.84 -5.82
N ARG A 131 17.37 11.65 -6.82
CA ARG A 131 18.19 11.91 -8.01
C ARG A 131 19.47 12.67 -7.68
N ALA A 132 19.37 13.73 -6.87
CA ALA A 132 20.51 14.55 -6.49
C ALA A 132 21.49 13.82 -5.55
N ASN A 133 21.02 12.84 -4.77
CA ASN A 133 21.79 12.16 -3.74
C ASN A 133 22.02 10.67 -4.01
N ALA A 134 21.94 10.23 -5.28
CA ALA A 134 22.01 8.81 -5.65
C ALA A 134 23.31 8.10 -5.20
N GLY A 135 24.39 8.87 -5.00
CA GLY A 135 25.68 8.39 -4.49
C GLY A 135 25.85 8.46 -2.97
N ARG A 136 24.95 9.13 -2.24
CA ARG A 136 25.04 9.23 -0.77
C ARG A 136 24.91 7.84 -0.14
N GLU A 137 25.80 7.53 0.79
CA GLU A 137 25.87 6.24 1.46
C GLU A 137 25.13 6.25 2.81
N TYR A 138 24.59 5.10 3.19
CA TYR A 138 23.79 4.90 4.40
C TYR A 138 24.19 3.60 5.10
N GLY A 139 24.05 3.62 6.42
CA GLY A 139 24.40 2.52 7.30
C GLY A 139 25.91 2.28 7.42
N PRO A 140 26.31 1.38 8.33
CA PRO A 140 27.72 1.18 8.67
C PRO A 140 28.58 0.66 7.50
N ASP A 141 28.00 -0.13 6.60
CA ASP A 141 28.70 -0.69 5.43
C ASP A 141 28.63 0.19 4.17
N GLY A 142 28.12 1.42 4.29
CA GLY A 142 28.10 2.42 3.23
C GLY A 142 27.35 1.97 1.97
N ILE A 143 26.03 1.76 2.05
CA ILE A 143 25.24 1.42 0.86
C ILE A 143 24.75 2.70 0.17
N ALA A 144 25.16 2.93 -1.08
CA ALA A 144 24.70 4.08 -1.86
C ALA A 144 23.17 4.06 -2.10
N LEU A 145 22.55 5.24 -2.00
CA LEU A 145 21.10 5.46 -2.09
C LEU A 145 20.45 4.83 -3.32
N ARG A 146 21.14 4.84 -4.47
CA ARG A 146 20.67 4.23 -5.72
C ARG A 146 20.25 2.75 -5.57
N TYR A 147 20.84 2.02 -4.63
CA TYR A 147 20.51 0.61 -4.34
C TYR A 147 19.44 0.45 -3.26
N LEU A 148 19.14 1.51 -2.50
CA LEU A 148 18.23 1.48 -1.36
C LEU A 148 16.78 1.84 -1.69
N ARG A 149 16.43 2.00 -2.98
CA ARG A 149 15.05 2.30 -3.41
C ARG A 149 14.02 1.33 -2.82
N PHE A 150 14.35 0.05 -2.68
CA PHE A 150 13.46 -0.91 -2.02
C PHE A 150 13.25 -0.56 -0.54
N VAL A 151 14.31 -0.25 0.20
CA VAL A 151 14.24 0.06 1.64
C VAL A 151 13.43 1.33 1.86
N VAL A 152 13.76 2.40 1.13
CA VAL A 152 13.09 3.71 1.22
C VAL A 152 11.57 3.60 1.09
N ILE A 153 11.06 2.72 0.22
CA ILE A 153 9.62 2.61 -0.01
C ILE A 153 8.90 1.61 0.93
N HIS A 154 9.64 0.81 1.70
CA HIS A 154 9.08 -0.21 2.60
C HIS A 154 9.26 0.12 4.08
N MET A 155 10.29 0.90 4.44
CA MET A 155 10.64 1.26 5.82
C MET A 155 9.72 2.29 6.50
N PRO A 156 8.93 3.15 5.82
CA PRO A 156 8.08 4.08 6.53
C PRO A 156 7.09 3.37 7.48
N PRO A 157 6.67 4.03 8.57
CA PRO A 157 5.59 3.56 9.43
C PRO A 157 4.35 3.16 8.63
N GLN A 158 3.60 2.19 9.13
CA GLN A 158 2.32 1.79 8.55
C GLN A 158 1.32 2.96 8.57
N THR A 159 1.35 3.81 9.61
CA THR A 159 0.56 5.04 9.72
C THR A 159 0.74 5.98 8.52
N ASP A 160 1.96 6.08 7.96
CA ASP A 160 2.23 6.89 6.76
C ASP A 160 1.43 6.43 5.51
N PHE A 161 0.94 5.18 5.51
CA PHE A 161 0.16 4.63 4.39
C PHE A 161 -1.36 4.66 4.64
N LEU A 162 -1.80 4.87 5.87
CA LEU A 162 -3.21 4.73 6.26
C LEU A 162 -3.95 6.08 6.17
N PRO A 163 -5.10 6.15 5.46
CA PRO A 163 -5.91 7.36 5.41
C PRO A 163 -6.39 7.87 6.77
N ASP A 164 -6.57 6.97 7.75
CA ASP A 164 -7.05 7.28 9.10
C ASP A 164 -6.03 8.06 9.91
N CYS A 165 -4.75 7.84 9.65
CA CYS A 165 -3.63 8.48 10.35
C CYS A 165 -3.17 9.76 9.64
N ASN A 166 -3.69 10.02 8.44
CA ASN A 166 -3.38 11.21 7.67
C ASN A 166 -4.64 11.76 6.96
N PRO A 167 -5.59 12.32 7.74
CA PRO A 167 -6.92 12.68 7.24
C PRO A 167 -6.90 13.82 6.23
N ASP A 168 -5.88 14.69 6.27
CA ASP A 168 -5.80 15.86 5.40
C ASP A 168 -5.01 15.60 4.12
N LEU A 169 -3.96 14.76 4.17
CA LEU A 169 -2.99 14.60 3.10
C LEU A 169 -2.56 13.14 2.88
N LEU A 170 -3.24 12.40 2.00
CA LEU A 170 -2.75 11.07 1.66
C LEU A 170 -1.64 11.17 0.59
N PHE A 171 -0.39 10.85 0.98
CA PHE A 171 0.82 10.95 0.15
C PHE A 171 1.02 12.34 -0.50
N GLY A 172 0.74 13.40 0.25
CA GLY A 172 0.82 14.79 -0.21
C GLY A 172 -0.33 15.22 -1.13
N VAL A 173 -1.39 14.42 -1.24
CA VAL A 173 -2.63 14.81 -1.94
C VAL A 173 -3.70 15.14 -0.92
N ARG A 174 -4.30 16.32 -1.05
CA ARG A 174 -5.45 16.70 -0.23
C ARG A 174 -6.56 15.68 -0.34
N ARG A 175 -7.00 15.19 0.81
CA ARG A 175 -8.14 14.31 0.92
C ARG A 175 -9.43 15.12 0.85
N VAL A 176 -10.36 14.71 0.00
CA VAL A 176 -11.66 15.37 -0.16
C VAL A 176 -12.71 14.70 0.75
N ASN A 177 -12.59 13.39 0.96
CA ASN A 177 -13.42 12.66 1.92
C ASN A 177 -12.56 12.16 3.09
N ALA A 178 -12.75 12.71 4.29
CA ALA A 178 -11.98 12.38 5.50
C ALA A 178 -12.43 11.07 6.19
N ASP A 179 -13.42 10.34 5.67
CA ASP A 179 -13.94 9.12 6.29
C ASP A 179 -12.84 8.09 6.61
N PRO A 180 -12.82 7.41 7.76
CA PRO A 180 -11.81 6.38 8.00
C PRO A 180 -11.98 5.18 7.06
N LEU A 181 -10.98 4.30 7.03
CA LEU A 181 -11.06 2.99 6.40
C LEU A 181 -12.29 2.25 6.92
N SER A 182 -13.03 1.62 6.01
CA SER A 182 -14.19 0.78 6.32
C SER A 182 -13.79 -0.54 6.99
N PHE A 183 -12.53 -0.95 6.85
CA PHE A 183 -11.98 -2.13 7.51
C PHE A 183 -10.46 -2.05 7.64
N LEU A 184 -9.95 -2.47 8.79
CA LEU A 184 -8.53 -2.66 9.04
C LEU A 184 -8.38 -4.04 9.68
N GLY A 185 -7.54 -4.89 9.10
CA GLY A 185 -7.22 -6.21 9.64
C GLY A 185 -5.78 -6.30 10.13
N GLY A 186 -5.48 -7.32 10.93
CA GLY A 186 -4.13 -7.70 11.35
C GLY A 186 -3.58 -8.86 10.52
N VAL A 187 -2.27 -8.88 10.26
CA VAL A 187 -1.60 -10.03 9.64
C VAL A 187 -1.61 -11.22 10.58
N GLU A 188 -1.47 -10.98 11.87
CA GLU A 188 -1.49 -11.99 12.93
C GLU A 188 -2.86 -12.68 13.09
N THR A 189 -3.92 -12.05 12.59
CA THR A 189 -5.32 -12.53 12.62
C THR A 189 -5.91 -12.62 11.21
N MET A 190 -5.06 -12.68 10.18
CA MET A 190 -5.43 -12.47 8.78
C MET A 190 -6.55 -13.40 8.30
N ASP A 191 -6.56 -14.68 8.70
CA ASP A 191 -7.61 -15.62 8.28
C ASP A 191 -8.99 -15.21 8.80
N VAL A 192 -9.06 -14.81 10.08
CA VAL A 192 -10.30 -14.36 10.72
C VAL A 192 -10.75 -13.03 10.14
N ASP A 193 -9.83 -12.09 10.01
CA ASP A 193 -10.10 -10.74 9.50
C ASP A 193 -10.50 -10.78 8.02
N PHE A 194 -9.88 -11.65 7.22
CA PHE A 194 -10.26 -11.82 5.83
C PHE A 194 -11.63 -12.47 5.68
N ALA A 195 -11.98 -13.48 6.49
CA ALA A 195 -13.33 -14.05 6.48
C ALA A 195 -14.40 -13.00 6.77
N GLN A 196 -14.13 -12.11 7.75
CA GLN A 196 -14.99 -10.98 8.07
C GLN A 196 -15.10 -9.95 6.92
N LEU A 197 -13.99 -9.64 6.26
CA LEU A 197 -13.97 -8.78 5.08
C LEU A 197 -14.76 -9.41 3.92
N ALA A 198 -14.58 -10.70 3.69
CA ALA A 198 -15.24 -11.45 2.64
C ALA A 198 -16.76 -11.45 2.80
N ALA A 199 -17.25 -11.70 4.02
CA ALA A 199 -18.66 -11.62 4.36
C ALA A 199 -19.25 -10.22 4.07
N ARG A 200 -18.52 -9.14 4.41
CA ARG A 200 -18.97 -7.76 4.19
C ARG A 200 -19.02 -7.36 2.72
N LEU A 201 -18.05 -7.82 1.93
CA LEU A 201 -17.94 -7.51 0.50
C LEU A 201 -18.69 -8.50 -0.41
N GLY A 202 -19.32 -9.53 0.16
CA GLY A 202 -19.96 -10.60 -0.60
C GLY A 202 -18.98 -11.35 -1.50
N LEU A 203 -17.75 -11.53 -1.02
CA LEU A 203 -16.71 -12.31 -1.68
C LEU A 203 -16.97 -13.80 -1.47
N PRO A 204 -16.52 -14.68 -2.40
CA PRO A 204 -16.59 -16.13 -2.17
C PRO A 204 -15.81 -16.52 -0.92
N ASP A 205 -16.30 -17.54 -0.23
CA ASP A 205 -15.74 -18.10 1.01
C ASP A 205 -14.55 -19.03 0.70
N ASP A 206 -13.52 -18.45 0.10
CA ASP A 206 -12.28 -19.13 -0.25
C ASP A 206 -11.18 -18.73 0.74
N ARG A 207 -10.46 -19.70 1.29
CA ARG A 207 -9.31 -19.45 2.16
C ARG A 207 -8.23 -18.66 1.41
N LEU A 208 -7.58 -17.73 2.11
CA LEU A 208 -6.45 -17.01 1.53
C LEU A 208 -5.31 -17.99 1.18
N PRO A 209 -4.70 -17.86 -0.02
CA PRO A 209 -3.59 -18.72 -0.39
C PRO A 209 -2.35 -18.38 0.45
N VAL A 210 -1.80 -19.36 1.16
CA VAL A 210 -0.55 -19.20 1.92
C VAL A 210 0.63 -19.20 0.95
N ARG A 211 1.01 -18.03 0.40
CA ARG A 211 2.08 -17.93 -0.61
C ARG A 211 3.40 -17.36 -0.11
N ASN A 212 3.44 -16.87 1.13
CA ASN A 212 4.65 -16.32 1.75
C ASN A 212 4.56 -16.45 3.28
N ALA A 213 4.26 -17.64 3.79
CA ALA A 213 4.62 -17.96 5.17
C ALA A 213 6.15 -17.93 5.24
N SER A 214 6.73 -16.74 5.45
CA SER A 214 8.02 -16.68 6.12
C SER A 214 7.77 -17.48 7.39
N GLY A 215 8.38 -18.65 7.54
CA GLY A 215 8.12 -19.64 8.60
C GLY A 215 8.40 -19.16 10.03
N MET A 216 8.27 -17.88 10.28
CA MET A 216 8.13 -17.26 11.58
C MET A 216 6.72 -17.57 12.07
N GLY A 217 6.58 -18.69 12.77
CA GLY A 217 5.55 -18.80 13.81
C GLY A 217 5.72 -17.66 14.82
N ASP A 218 4.70 -17.48 15.67
CA ASP A 218 4.72 -16.54 16.78
C ASP A 218 6.00 -16.76 17.62
N GLY A 219 7.00 -15.85 17.53
CA GLY A 219 8.23 -15.88 18.33
C GLY A 219 9.56 -15.69 17.57
N CYS A 220 9.72 -16.21 16.35
CA CYS A 220 11.03 -16.24 15.65
C CYS A 220 11.60 -14.86 15.24
N TRP A 221 10.79 -13.81 15.31
CA TRP A 221 11.27 -12.45 15.00
C TRP A 221 11.99 -11.80 16.18
N ALA A 222 11.64 -12.15 17.42
CA ALA A 222 12.20 -11.52 18.62
C ALA A 222 13.69 -11.87 18.78
N ASP A 223 14.10 -13.07 18.36
CA ASP A 223 15.48 -13.56 18.40
C ASP A 223 16.47 -12.73 17.56
N HIS A 224 15.98 -11.84 16.69
CA HIS A 224 16.83 -10.97 15.86
C HIS A 224 17.14 -9.63 16.54
N TYR A 225 16.56 -9.35 17.71
CA TYR A 225 16.70 -8.08 18.41
C TYR A 225 17.69 -8.18 19.56
N ASP A 226 18.65 -7.26 19.57
CA ASP A 226 19.29 -6.80 20.80
C ASP A 226 18.59 -5.53 21.32
N ALA A 227 19.06 -5.02 22.47
CA ALA A 227 18.49 -3.84 23.10
C ALA A 227 18.65 -2.55 22.27
N ALA A 228 19.73 -2.43 21.48
CA ALA A 228 19.97 -1.24 20.65
C ALA A 228 19.08 -1.23 19.41
N ALA A 229 19.02 -2.35 18.69
CA ALA A 229 18.11 -2.56 17.56
C ALA A 229 16.66 -2.34 17.97
N ARG A 230 16.26 -2.83 19.15
CA ARG A 230 14.92 -2.63 19.67
C ARG A 230 14.58 -1.15 19.83
N ARG A 231 15.45 -0.36 20.46
CA ARG A 231 15.23 1.08 20.65
C ARG A 231 15.09 1.82 19.32
N LEU A 232 15.98 1.55 18.37
CA LEU A 232 15.91 2.17 17.03
C LEU A 232 14.61 1.83 16.31
N VAL A 233 14.12 0.59 16.43
CA VAL A 233 12.84 0.17 15.84
C VAL A 233 11.65 0.79 16.57
N GLU A 234 11.71 0.90 17.91
CA GLU A 234 10.71 1.61 18.71
C GLU A 234 10.62 3.09 18.29
N ASP A 235 11.75 3.75 18.05
CA ASP A 235 11.79 5.15 17.59
C ASP A 235 11.27 5.28 16.14
N LEU A 236 11.72 4.40 15.24
CA LEU A 236 11.28 4.38 13.83
C LEU A 236 9.77 4.17 13.69
N TYR A 237 9.17 3.38 14.58
CA TYR A 237 7.78 2.96 14.51
C TYR A 237 6.95 3.43 15.71
N ALA A 238 7.35 4.50 16.40
CA ALA A 238 6.64 5.01 17.56
C ALA A 238 5.15 5.27 17.27
N GLU A 239 4.85 5.84 16.09
CA GLU A 239 3.49 6.07 15.62
C GLU A 239 2.70 4.77 15.40
N ASP A 240 3.33 3.76 14.79
CA ASP A 240 2.68 2.46 14.59
C ASP A 240 2.40 1.78 15.93
N LEU A 241 3.35 1.84 16.88
CA LEU A 241 3.20 1.24 18.20
C LEU A 241 2.07 1.92 18.98
N ALA A 242 2.00 3.26 18.94
CA ALA A 242 0.90 4.01 19.53
C ALA A 242 -0.45 3.69 18.85
N PHE A 243 -0.47 3.56 17.52
CA PHE A 243 -1.68 3.28 16.75
C PHE A 243 -2.21 1.86 16.96
N THR A 244 -1.32 0.87 17.00
CA THR A 244 -1.69 -0.56 17.09
C THR A 244 -1.80 -1.08 18.51
N GLY A 245 -1.21 -0.38 19.49
CA GLY A 245 -1.05 -0.85 20.86
C GLY A 245 -0.09 -2.03 21.00
N CYS A 246 0.68 -2.37 19.94
CA CYS A 246 1.64 -3.47 20.01
C CYS A 246 2.77 -3.15 21.00
N THR A 247 3.16 -4.14 21.78
CA THR A 247 4.39 -4.10 22.59
C THR A 247 5.34 -5.21 22.14
N PHE A 248 6.61 -5.13 22.53
CA PHE A 248 7.60 -6.14 22.15
C PHE A 248 7.23 -7.55 22.65
N ASN A 249 6.71 -7.66 23.88
CA ASN A 249 6.29 -8.95 24.46
C ASN A 249 4.78 -9.20 24.35
N GLY A 250 4.01 -8.22 23.89
CA GLY A 250 2.56 -8.30 23.77
C GLY A 250 2.14 -8.80 22.41
N ALA A 251 1.24 -9.78 22.40
CA ALA A 251 0.72 -10.32 21.16
C ALA A 251 -0.37 -9.42 20.54
N ARG A 252 -0.23 -9.28 19.21
CA ARG A 252 -1.23 -8.86 18.21
C ARG A 252 -1.61 -7.37 18.19
N PRO A 253 -1.62 -6.73 17.01
CA PRO A 253 -2.34 -5.48 16.82
C PRO A 253 -3.78 -5.67 17.28
N ALA A 254 -4.25 -4.88 18.24
CA ALA A 254 -5.67 -4.86 18.62
C ALA A 254 -6.46 -4.10 17.54
N VAL A 255 -6.56 -4.67 16.35
CA VAL A 255 -7.22 -4.00 15.24
C VAL A 255 -8.66 -4.51 15.17
N ALA A 256 -9.51 -3.83 15.92
CA ALA A 256 -10.94 -4.01 15.86
C ALA A 256 -11.53 -3.29 14.64
N THR A 257 -12.46 -3.97 13.97
CA THR A 257 -13.33 -3.42 12.93
C THR A 257 -13.86 -2.04 13.32
N ARG A 258 -13.61 -1.02 12.49
CA ARG A 258 -14.28 0.29 12.60
C ARG A 258 -15.32 0.40 11.49
N VAL A 259 -16.57 0.73 11.83
CA VAL A 259 -17.67 1.02 10.87
C VAL A 259 -18.43 2.24 11.41
N PRO A 260 -18.60 3.33 10.62
CA PRO A 260 -19.71 3.48 9.66
C PRO A 260 -19.23 3.85 8.25
N ARG A 261 -19.82 3.36 7.15
CA ARG A 261 -21.19 3.66 6.71
C ARG A 261 -22.07 2.42 6.50
N ALA A 262 -23.33 2.56 6.87
CA ALA A 262 -24.40 1.61 6.61
C ALA A 262 -24.64 1.43 5.11
N GLY A 263 -24.73 0.17 4.70
CA GLY A 263 -25.38 -0.24 3.46
C GLY A 263 -24.52 -0.08 2.21
N ALA A 264 -23.78 -1.13 1.86
CA ALA A 264 -23.92 -1.57 0.47
C ALA A 264 -25.45 -1.75 0.24
N PRO A 265 -26.05 -1.14 -0.79
CA PRO A 265 -27.48 -1.35 -1.00
C PRO A 265 -27.73 -2.86 -1.11
N PRO A 266 -28.81 -3.39 -0.50
CA PRO A 266 -29.17 -4.79 -0.70
C PRO A 266 -29.26 -5.04 -2.19
N ARG A 267 -28.85 -6.24 -2.64
CA ARG A 267 -28.90 -6.67 -4.05
C ARG A 267 -30.25 -6.25 -4.68
N GLY A 268 -30.26 -5.10 -5.34
CA GLY A 268 -31.45 -4.41 -5.77
C GLY A 268 -31.50 -4.39 -7.28
N THR A 269 -32.24 -5.36 -7.81
CA THR A 269 -32.46 -5.66 -9.23
C THR A 269 -31.20 -6.10 -9.99
N ARG A 270 -31.22 -7.37 -10.41
CA ARG A 270 -30.51 -7.82 -11.61
C ARG A 270 -30.78 -6.77 -12.70
N ARG A 271 -29.83 -5.87 -12.93
CA ARG A 271 -29.64 -5.36 -14.28
C ARG A 271 -29.28 -6.62 -15.06
N ARG A 272 -30.22 -7.15 -15.86
CA ARG A 272 -29.93 -8.22 -16.81
C ARG A 272 -28.61 -7.83 -17.46
N SER A 273 -27.55 -8.61 -17.25
CA SER A 273 -26.36 -8.44 -18.06
C SER A 273 -26.86 -8.47 -19.51
N PRO A 274 -26.62 -7.44 -20.33
CA PRO A 274 -26.82 -7.59 -21.76
C PRO A 274 -26.05 -8.85 -22.14
N ARG A 275 -26.70 -9.75 -22.88
CA ARG A 275 -26.18 -11.05 -23.31
C ARG A 275 -24.66 -11.01 -23.45
N THR A 276 -24.00 -11.83 -22.65
CA THR A 276 -22.55 -11.84 -22.44
C THR A 276 -21.80 -11.78 -23.77
N LEU A 277 -21.08 -10.68 -23.98
CA LEU A 277 -20.04 -10.61 -25.00
C LEU A 277 -18.94 -11.65 -24.66
N PRO A 278 -18.32 -12.31 -25.66
CA PRO A 278 -17.21 -13.23 -25.43
C PRO A 278 -16.11 -12.53 -24.63
N ALA A 279 -15.39 -13.26 -23.77
CA ALA A 279 -14.35 -12.70 -22.88
C ALA A 279 -13.30 -11.82 -23.62
N ARG A 280 -13.08 -12.03 -24.91
CA ARG A 280 -12.19 -11.20 -25.76
C ARG A 280 -12.74 -9.79 -26.04
N ALA A 281 -14.05 -9.62 -26.10
CA ALA A 281 -14.70 -8.32 -26.32
C ALA A 281 -14.76 -7.49 -25.02
N TRP A 282 -14.98 -8.13 -23.86
CA TRP A 282 -14.80 -7.49 -22.55
C TRP A 282 -13.37 -6.98 -22.36
N ARG A 283 -12.35 -7.77 -22.74
CA ARG A 283 -10.94 -7.34 -22.70
C ARG A 283 -10.68 -6.05 -23.49
N ARG A 284 -11.35 -5.83 -24.62
CA ARG A 284 -11.17 -4.64 -25.46
C ARG A 284 -11.92 -3.41 -24.94
N LEU A 285 -13.15 -3.59 -24.44
CA LEU A 285 -13.95 -2.49 -23.87
C LEU A 285 -13.37 -2.00 -22.53
N THR A 286 -12.99 -2.93 -21.65
CA THR A 286 -12.36 -2.56 -20.37
C THR A 286 -10.96 -1.99 -20.57
N ALA A 287 -10.19 -2.43 -21.57
CA ALA A 287 -8.94 -1.78 -21.93
C ALA A 287 -9.15 -0.35 -22.46
N LEU A 288 -10.24 -0.08 -23.19
CA LEU A 288 -10.58 1.27 -23.65
C LEU A 288 -11.04 2.17 -22.50
N GLU A 289 -11.83 1.67 -21.55
CA GLU A 289 -12.19 2.40 -20.33
C GLU A 289 -10.96 2.69 -19.46
N ILE A 290 -10.08 1.70 -19.23
CA ILE A 290 -8.84 1.89 -18.49
C ILE A 290 -7.90 2.84 -19.23
N MET A 291 -7.76 2.76 -20.56
CA MET A 291 -6.96 3.72 -21.33
C MET A 291 -7.58 5.12 -21.32
N ALA A 292 -8.91 5.25 -21.26
CA ALA A 292 -9.60 6.53 -21.11
C ALA A 292 -9.38 7.10 -19.70
N GLU A 293 -9.49 6.29 -18.65
CA GLU A 293 -9.24 6.68 -17.26
C GLU A 293 -7.75 6.98 -17.01
N GLU A 294 -6.82 6.20 -17.54
CA GLU A 294 -5.37 6.49 -17.53
C GLU A 294 -5.05 7.78 -18.29
N ARG A 295 -5.73 8.06 -19.42
CA ARG A 295 -5.61 9.34 -20.15
C ARG A 295 -6.21 10.51 -19.37
N LEU A 296 -7.33 10.31 -18.67
CA LEU A 296 -7.95 11.31 -17.81
C LEU A 296 -7.12 11.62 -16.56
N VAL A 297 -6.46 10.62 -15.98
CA VAL A 297 -5.57 10.77 -14.80
C VAL A 297 -4.19 11.34 -15.18
N ARG A 298 -3.70 11.08 -16.41
CA ARG A 298 -2.44 11.62 -16.94
C ARG A 298 -2.58 13.00 -17.60
N TRP A 299 -3.79 13.54 -17.73
CA TRP A 299 -3.96 14.87 -18.33
C TRP A 299 -3.39 15.96 -17.41
N PRO A 300 -2.54 16.87 -17.91
CA PRO A 300 -2.01 17.96 -17.09
C PRO A 300 -3.13 18.84 -16.54
N ALA A 301 -2.96 19.34 -15.31
CA ALA A 301 -3.91 20.23 -14.62
C ALA A 301 -4.31 21.49 -15.42
N ALA A 302 -3.60 21.83 -16.50
CA ALA A 302 -3.88 22.97 -17.38
C ALA A 302 -5.22 22.87 -18.15
N VAL A 303 -5.79 21.67 -18.36
CA VAL A 303 -7.08 21.54 -19.09
C VAL A 303 -8.30 21.79 -18.18
N ARG A 304 -8.12 21.90 -16.85
CA ARG A 304 -9.22 22.34 -15.94
C ARG A 304 -9.59 23.84 -16.09
N LEU A 305 -8.86 24.59 -16.92
CA LEU A 305 -9.20 25.98 -17.27
C LEU A 305 -10.24 26.11 -18.40
N PHE A 306 -10.61 25.02 -19.09
CA PHE A 306 -11.71 25.05 -20.05
C PHE A 306 -13.00 24.52 -19.42
N ARG A 307 -13.77 25.42 -18.80
CA ARG A 307 -15.24 25.29 -18.73
C ARG A 307 -15.79 25.52 -20.14
N PRO A 308 -16.56 24.60 -20.75
CA PRO A 308 -17.44 24.99 -21.82
C PRO A 308 -18.67 25.66 -21.20
N PHE A 309 -18.77 26.97 -21.43
CA PHE A 309 -19.97 27.79 -21.52
C PHE A 309 -21.15 27.50 -20.56
N ARG A 310 -21.34 28.44 -19.62
CA ARG A 310 -22.69 28.89 -19.24
C ARG A 310 -23.45 29.25 -20.52
N VAL A 311 -24.52 28.53 -20.83
CA VAL A 311 -25.64 29.09 -21.61
C VAL A 311 -26.73 29.47 -20.62
N LEU A 312 -26.79 30.77 -20.33
CA LEU A 312 -27.94 31.43 -19.72
C LEU A 312 -29.03 31.62 -20.79
N ARG A 313 -30.30 31.38 -20.39
CA ARG A 313 -31.62 31.81 -20.95
C ARG A 313 -32.58 30.60 -20.87
N GLY A 314 -33.76 30.62 -20.28
CA GLY A 314 -34.55 31.59 -19.52
C GLY A 314 -35.88 30.89 -19.23
N PHE A 315 -36.43 31.01 -18.01
CA PHE A 315 -37.78 30.53 -17.69
C PHE A 315 -38.80 31.62 -18.04
N PRO A 316 -39.96 31.30 -18.64
CA PRO A 316 -41.02 32.28 -18.83
C PRO A 316 -41.91 32.39 -17.58
N ARG A 317 -42.02 33.65 -17.14
CA ARG A 317 -43.03 34.31 -16.28
C ARG A 317 -43.40 33.63 -14.97
#